data_AF-A0A1Y1K4R2-F1
#
_entry.id   AF-A0A1Y1K4R2-F1
#
_cell.length_a   1.000
_cell.length_b   1.000
_cell.length_c   1.000
_cell.angle_alpha   90.00
_cell.angle_beta   90.00
_cell.angle_gamma   90.00
#
_symmetry.space_group_name_H-M   'P 1'
#
loop_
_entity.id
_entity.type
_entity.pdbx_description
1 polymer ?
#
loop_
_entity_poly.entity_id
_entity_poly.type
_entity_poly.pdbx_seq_one_letter_code
_entity_poly.pdbx_strand_id
1 'polypeptide(L)'
;MGEIVQKLQRLFKHGTGRTMLAAICAHSVSISIGMCQGYSAILLPQLARDFQITSEESSWIASLGAVTNPIGSILSGLLAEYLGHKPSILLSSLPSVIGWICIATATNINLMYAGRLVTGIA
;
A
#
# COMPACT_ATOMS: atom_id res chain seq x y z
N MET A 1 40.87 -3.58 -2.19
CA MET A 1 39.77 -2.78 -2.79
C MET A 1 39.35 -3.29 -4.17
N GLY A 2 40.26 -3.79 -5.02
CA GLY A 2 39.93 -4.29 -6.38
C GLY A 2 39.06 -5.56 -6.48
N GLU A 3 39.19 -6.51 -5.55
CA GLU A 3 38.36 -7.74 -5.56
C GLU A 3 36.86 -7.47 -5.35
N ILE A 4 36.53 -6.56 -4.44
CA ILE A 4 35.15 -6.18 -4.14
C ILE A 4 34.51 -5.53 -5.37
N VAL A 5 35.25 -4.64 -6.02
CA VAL A 5 34.81 -3.98 -7.25
C VAL A 5 34.61 -4.98 -8.39
N GLN A 6 35.49 -5.96 -8.55
CA GLN A 6 35.33 -7.03 -9.55
C GLN A 6 34.16 -7.97 -9.26
N LYS A 7 33.90 -8.30 -7.98
CA LYS A 7 32.70 -9.06 -7.57
C LYS A 7 31.42 -8.28 -7.88
N LEU A 8 31.39 -6.99 -7.56
CA LEU A 8 30.27 -6.10 -7.86
C LEU A 8 30.03 -5.97 -9.38
N GLN A 9 31.09 -5.84 -10.17
CA GLN A 9 30.98 -5.82 -11.64
C GLN A 9 30.48 -7.15 -12.21
N ARG A 10 30.88 -8.30 -11.65
CA ARG A 10 30.37 -9.63 -12.05
C ARG A 10 28.90 -9.82 -11.71
N LEU A 11 28.44 -9.31 -10.56
CA LEU A 11 27.03 -9.25 -10.17
C LEU A 11 26.22 -8.43 -11.18
N PHE A 12 26.67 -7.23 -11.54
CA PHE A 12 25.95 -6.41 -12.51
C PHE A 12 25.96 -6.99 -13.95
N LYS A 13 27.02 -7.71 -14.34
CA LYS A 13 27.18 -8.28 -15.70
C LYS A 13 26.19 -9.41 -16.04
N HIS A 14 25.67 -10.14 -15.05
CA HIS A 14 24.79 -11.31 -15.29
C HIS A 14 23.29 -10.97 -15.27
N GLY A 15 22.93 -9.68 -15.40
CA GLY A 15 21.53 -9.25 -15.33
C GLY A 15 20.99 -9.12 -13.91
N THR A 16 21.75 -9.49 -12.88
CA THR A 16 21.37 -9.39 -11.46
C THR A 16 21.02 -7.95 -11.07
N GLY A 17 21.69 -6.94 -11.64
CA GLY A 17 21.33 -5.53 -11.41
C GLY A 17 19.91 -5.19 -11.85
N ARG A 18 19.44 -5.75 -12.98
CA ARG A 18 18.05 -5.58 -13.45
C ARG A 18 17.07 -6.29 -12.52
N THR A 19 17.43 -7.48 -12.02
CA THR A 19 16.62 -8.23 -11.05
C THR A 19 16.52 -7.50 -9.72
N MET A 20 17.62 -6.90 -9.25
CA MET A 20 17.64 -6.07 -8.03
C MET A 20 16.71 -4.86 -8.17
N LEU A 21 16.81 -4.13 -9.28
CA LEU A 21 15.91 -3.01 -9.57
C LEU A 21 14.45 -3.45 -9.63
N ALA A 22 14.16 -4.56 -10.32
CA ALA A 22 12.79 -5.11 -10.38
C ALA A 22 12.26 -5.51 -8.99
N ALA A 23 13.11 -6.10 -8.15
CA ALA A 23 12.74 -6.47 -6.79
C ALA A 23 12.45 -5.24 -5.92
N ILE A 24 13.28 -4.18 -6.00
CA ILE A 24 13.05 -2.92 -5.30
C ILE A 24 11.72 -2.30 -5.75
N CYS A 25 11.47 -2.23 -7.05
CA CYS A 25 10.20 -1.73 -7.58
C CYS A 25 9.01 -2.56 -7.09
N ALA A 26 9.11 -3.89 -7.08
CA ALA A 26 8.05 -4.75 -6.58
C ALA A 26 7.77 -4.56 -5.08
N HIS A 27 8.80 -4.31 -4.27
CA HIS A 27 8.66 -4.09 -2.82
C HIS A 27 8.15 -2.69 -2.45
N SER A 28 8.06 -1.75 -3.39
CA SER A 28 7.48 -0.43 -3.13
C SER A 28 6.03 -0.51 -2.64
N VAL A 29 5.27 -1.52 -3.09
CA VAL A 29 3.92 -1.82 -2.58
C VAL A 29 3.94 -2.13 -1.08
N SER A 30 4.92 -2.87 -0.58
CA SER A 30 5.04 -3.19 0.85
C SER A 30 5.24 -1.95 1.71
N ILE A 31 5.94 -0.94 1.20
CA ILE A 31 6.08 0.36 1.88
C ILE A 31 4.72 1.05 1.99
N SER A 32 3.95 1.07 0.89
CA SER A 32 2.59 1.66 0.88
C SER A 32 1.66 0.97 1.89
N ILE A 33 1.71 -0.37 1.97
CA ILE A 33 0.93 -1.15 2.94
C ILE A 33 1.31 -0.75 4.37
N GLY A 34 2.61 -0.65 4.67
CA GLY A 34 3.09 -0.21 5.99
C GLY A 34 2.59 1.19 6.37
N MET A 35 2.61 2.13 5.42
CA MET A 35 2.05 3.46 5.62
C MET A 35 0.54 3.42 5.87
N CYS A 36 -0.21 2.63 5.08
CA CYS A 36 -1.66 2.50 5.21
C CYS A 36 -2.09 1.95 6.59
N GLN A 37 -1.31 1.02 7.15
CA GLN A 37 -1.57 0.46 8.49
C GLN A 37 -1.17 1.43 9.60
N GLY A 38 -0.03 2.13 9.46
CA GLY A 38 0.46 3.08 10.46
C GLY A 38 -0.29 4.43 10.47
N TYR A 39 -0.90 4.81 9.34
CA TYR A 39 -1.53 6.13 9.17
C TYR A 39 -2.61 6.44 10.21
N SER A 40 -3.43 5.44 10.56
CA SER A 40 -4.50 5.60 11.57
C SER A 40 -3.97 6.09 12.92
N ALA A 41 -2.74 5.72 13.30
CA ALA A 41 -2.16 6.13 14.58
C ALA A 41 -1.94 7.65 14.67
N ILE A 42 -1.70 8.32 13.54
CA ILE A 42 -1.51 9.77 13.47
C ILE A 42 -2.85 10.46 13.18
N LEU A 43 -3.67 9.87 12.30
CA LEU A 43 -4.95 10.43 11.88
C LEU A 43 -5.97 10.53 13.02
N LEU A 44 -6.15 9.46 13.81
CA LEU A 44 -7.22 9.40 14.81
C LEU A 44 -7.09 10.47 15.90
N PRO A 45 -5.91 10.72 16.50
CA PRO A 45 -5.75 11.82 17.45
C PRO A 45 -6.04 13.20 16.84
N GLN A 46 -5.74 13.40 15.56
CA GLN A 46 -6.02 14.65 14.84
C GLN A 46 -7.52 14.84 14.62
N LEU A 47 -8.21 13.81 14.13
CA LEU A 47 -9.66 13.85 13.95
C LEU A 47 -10.42 14.02 15.28
N ALA A 48 -9.97 13.36 16.33
CA ALA A 48 -10.57 13.51 17.66
C ALA A 48 -10.43 14.95 18.19
N ARG A 49 -9.31 15.62 17.90
CA ARG A 49 -9.07 17.01 18.32
C ARG A 49 -9.89 18.00 17.49
N ASP A 50 -9.76 17.93 16.17
CA ASP A 50 -10.22 18.99 15.26
C ASP A 50 -11.69 18.81 14.87
N PHE A 51 -12.16 17.56 14.77
CA PHE A 51 -13.51 17.21 14.32
C PHE A 51 -14.36 16.52 15.40
N GLN A 52 -13.81 16.26 16.60
CA GLN A 52 -14.51 15.65 17.73
C GLN A 52 -15.25 14.36 17.35
N ILE A 53 -14.60 13.50 16.56
CA ILE A 53 -15.18 12.22 16.14
C ILE A 53 -15.43 11.30 17.34
N THR A 54 -16.45 10.47 17.24
CA THR A 54 -16.80 9.49 18.27
C THR A 54 -15.79 8.35 18.33
N SER A 55 -15.79 7.63 19.46
CA SER A 55 -14.97 6.42 19.63
C SER A 55 -15.35 5.32 18.63
N GLU A 56 -16.64 5.20 18.32
CA GLU A 56 -17.14 4.24 17.32
C GLU A 56 -16.61 4.58 15.93
N GLU A 57 -16.71 5.85 15.54
CA GLU A 57 -16.19 6.32 14.25
C GLU A 57 -14.69 6.10 14.11
N SER A 58 -13.93 6.39 15.17
CA SER A 58 -12.49 6.13 15.23
C SER A 58 -12.17 4.64 15.03
N SER A 59 -12.92 3.76 15.70
CA SER A 59 -12.80 2.31 15.57
C SER A 59 -13.07 1.83 14.15
N TRP A 60 -14.11 2.37 13.49
CA TRP A 60 -14.39 2.04 12.10
C TRP A 60 -13.24 2.48 11.17
N ILE A 61 -12.72 3.71 11.29
CA ILE A 61 -11.59 4.18 10.46
C ILE A 61 -10.37 3.27 10.62
N ALA A 62 -10.05 2.88 11.86
CA ALA A 62 -8.92 1.99 12.14
C ALA A 62 -9.12 0.60 11.55
N SER A 63 -10.26 -0.03 11.84
CA SER A 63 -10.54 -1.42 11.50
C SER A 63 -10.80 -1.65 10.02
N LEU A 64 -11.40 -0.68 9.31
CA LEU A 64 -11.73 -0.83 7.90
C LEU A 64 -10.51 -1.11 7.04
N GLY A 65 -9.37 -0.47 7.33
CA GLY A 65 -8.12 -0.72 6.60
C GLY A 65 -7.46 -2.07 6.90
N ALA A 66 -7.93 -2.83 7.90
CA ALA A 66 -7.46 -4.18 8.19
C ALA A 66 -8.47 -5.24 7.73
N VAL A 67 -9.77 -4.99 7.93
CA VAL A 67 -10.85 -5.94 7.59
C VAL A 67 -10.99 -6.18 6.09
N THR A 68 -10.58 -5.21 5.25
CA THR A 68 -10.61 -5.36 3.79
C THR A 68 -9.41 -6.10 3.22
N ASN A 69 -8.30 -6.20 3.96
CA ASN A 69 -7.07 -6.82 3.47
C ASN A 69 -7.26 -8.27 2.96
N PRO A 70 -8.05 -9.14 3.62
CA PRO A 70 -8.32 -10.47 3.10
C PRO A 70 -9.00 -10.46 1.72
N ILE A 71 -9.91 -9.51 1.50
CA ILE A 71 -10.62 -9.35 0.23
C ILE A 71 -9.63 -8.93 -0.85
N GLY A 72 -8.81 -7.92 -0.57
CA GLY A 72 -7.73 -7.47 -1.48
C GLY A 72 -6.74 -8.59 -1.80
N SER A 73 -6.36 -9.39 -0.79
CA SER A 73 -5.44 -10.53 -0.96
C SER A 73 -5.98 -11.60 -1.90
N ILE A 74 -7.27 -11.95 -1.76
CA ILE A 74 -7.93 -12.92 -2.65
C ILE A 74 -7.99 -12.36 -4.07
N LEU A 75 -8.43 -11.11 -4.25
CA LEU A 75 -8.52 -10.46 -5.55
C LEU A 75 -7.15 -10.36 -6.24
N SER A 76 -6.11 -9.98 -5.49
CA SER A 76 -4.73 -9.89 -5.98
C SER A 76 -4.20 -11.25 -6.42
N GLY A 77 -4.51 -12.32 -5.66
CA GLY A 77 -4.18 -13.70 -6.02
C GLY A 77 -4.81 -14.13 -7.35
N LEU A 78 -6.13 -13.88 -7.51
CA LEU A 78 -6.85 -14.17 -8.74
C LEU A 78 -6.29 -13.35 -9.92
N LEU A 79 -6.05 -12.05 -9.73
CA LEU A 79 -5.48 -11.19 -10.77
C LEU A 79 -4.08 -11.64 -11.18
N ALA A 80 -3.26 -12.10 -10.23
CA ALA A 80 -1.94 -12.63 -10.52
C ALA A 80 -2.00 -13.94 -11.32
N GLU A 81 -3.00 -14.80 -11.07
CA GLU A 81 -3.19 -16.05 -11.81
C GLU A 81 -3.68 -15.81 -13.24
N TYR A 82 -4.63 -14.89 -13.44
CA TYR A 82 -5.20 -14.63 -14.77
C TYR A 82 -4.36 -13.69 -15.65
N LEU A 83 -3.79 -12.62 -15.09
CA LEU A 83 -3.07 -11.59 -15.85
C LEU A 83 -1.54 -11.73 -15.74
N GLY A 84 -1.06 -12.48 -14.73
CA GLY A 84 0.35 -12.56 -14.37
C GLY A 84 0.76 -11.53 -13.30
N HIS A 85 1.88 -11.79 -12.63
CA HIS A 85 2.33 -11.01 -11.47
C HIS A 85 2.64 -9.53 -11.78
N LYS A 86 3.30 -9.24 -12.91
CA LYS A 86 3.70 -7.87 -13.25
C LYS A 86 2.50 -6.92 -13.45
N PRO A 87 1.50 -7.24 -14.29
CA PRO A 87 0.33 -6.38 -14.43
C PRO A 87 -0.53 -6.34 -13.17
N SER A 88 -0.59 -7.43 -12.38
CA SER A 88 -1.30 -7.42 -11.08
C SER A 88 -0.73 -6.37 -10.12
N ILE A 89 0.60 -6.29 -9.99
CA ILE A 89 1.29 -5.27 -9.14
C ILE A 89 1.04 -3.84 -9.66
N LEU A 90 1.00 -3.65 -10.98
CA LEU A 90 0.72 -2.33 -11.55
C LEU A 90 -0.75 -1.94 -11.37
N LEU A 91 -1.66 -2.91 -11.49
CA LEU A 91 -3.10 -2.69 -11.34
C LEU A 91 -3.45 -2.35 -9.88
N SER A 92 -2.80 -2.96 -8.90
CA SER A 92 -3.00 -2.64 -7.47
C SER A 92 -2.54 -1.23 -7.09
N SER A 93 -1.67 -0.62 -7.88
CA SER A 93 -1.26 0.77 -7.67
C SER A 93 -2.41 1.76 -7.91
N LEU A 94 -3.36 1.44 -8.81
CA LEU A 94 -4.51 2.30 -9.10
C LEU A 94 -5.45 2.47 -7.90
N PRO A 95 -6.02 1.41 -7.29
CA PRO A 95 -6.85 1.56 -6.10
C PRO A 95 -6.06 2.16 -4.94
N SER A 96 -4.75 1.90 -4.82
CA SER A 96 -3.93 2.54 -3.78
C SER A 96 -3.95 4.07 -3.93
N VAL A 97 -3.67 4.58 -5.13
CA VAL A 97 -3.69 6.02 -5.42
C VAL A 97 -5.09 6.60 -5.21
N ILE A 98 -6.13 5.93 -5.71
CA ILE A 98 -7.53 6.38 -5.56
C ILE A 98 -7.90 6.48 -4.07
N GLY A 99 -7.58 5.46 -3.27
CA GLY A 99 -7.88 5.44 -1.84
C GLY A 99 -7.19 6.57 -1.10
N TRP A 100 -5.91 6.83 -1.38
CA TRP A 100 -5.18 7.95 -0.80
C TRP A 100 -5.74 9.32 -1.22
N ILE A 101 -6.17 9.47 -2.47
CA ILE A 101 -6.85 10.70 -2.92
C ILE A 101 -8.15 10.88 -2.15
N CYS A 102 -8.98 9.84 -2.01
CA CYS A 102 -10.22 9.89 -1.25
C CYS A 102 -9.99 10.33 0.20
N ILE A 103 -8.94 9.80 0.85
CA ILE A 103 -8.53 10.20 2.21
C ILE A 103 -8.10 11.67 2.23
N ALA A 104 -7.26 12.09 1.28
CA ALA A 104 -6.72 13.45 1.24
C ALA A 104 -7.80 14.52 0.98
N THR A 105 -8.82 14.19 0.17
CA THR A 105 -9.95 15.08 -0.13
C THR A 105 -11.16 14.83 0.76
N ALA A 106 -11.02 14.04 1.83
CA ALA A 106 -12.13 13.68 2.70
C ALA A 106 -12.69 14.92 3.41
N THR A 107 -13.91 15.32 3.05
CA THR A 107 -14.66 16.41 3.72
C THR A 107 -15.69 15.90 4.72
N ASN A 108 -15.93 14.59 4.72
CA ASN A 108 -16.86 13.93 5.61
C ASN A 108 -16.33 12.53 5.95
N ILE A 109 -16.86 11.95 7.02
CA ILE A 109 -16.37 10.66 7.53
C ILE A 109 -16.70 9.49 6.59
N ASN A 110 -17.78 9.58 5.83
CA ASN A 110 -18.14 8.52 4.87
C ASN A 110 -17.10 8.40 3.75
N LEU A 111 -16.57 9.53 3.27
CA LEU A 111 -15.49 9.53 2.28
C LEU A 111 -14.18 9.03 2.88
N MET A 112 -13.94 9.28 4.18
CA MET A 112 -12.83 8.67 4.91
C MET A 112 -12.98 7.15 4.97
N TYR A 113 -14.17 6.62 5.30
CA TYR A 113 -14.44 5.18 5.28
C TYR A 113 -14.25 4.56 3.89
N ALA A 114 -14.77 5.22 2.85
CA ALA A 114 -14.57 4.77 1.47
C ALA A 114 -13.08 4.73 1.10
N GLY A 115 -12.34 5.78 1.46
CA GLY A 115 -10.89 5.82 1.29
C GLY A 115 -10.19 4.66 1.99
N ARG A 116 -10.51 4.39 3.26
CA ARG A 116 -9.96 3.27 4.04
C ARG A 116 -10.25 1.92 3.38
N LEU A 117 -11.50 1.70 2.97
CA LEU A 117 -11.92 0.49 2.25
C LEU A 117 -11.09 0.27 0.99
N VAL A 118 -10.97 1.30 0.15
CA VAL A 118 -10.23 1.22 -1.12
C VAL A 118 -8.73 0.99 -0.87
N THR A 119 -8.12 1.71 0.09
CA THR A 119 -6.70 1.54 0.41
C THR A 119 -6.35 0.18 1.00
N GLY A 120 -7.29 -0.50 1.66
CA GLY A 120 -7.06 -1.84 2.19
C GLY A 120 -7.44 -2.98 1.22
N ILE A 121 -8.13 -2.67 0.10
CA ILE A 121 -8.34 -3.64 -0.99
C ILE A 121 -7.16 -3.63 -1.98
N ALA A 122 -6.49 -2.48 -2.11
CA ALA A 122 -5.32 -2.27 -2.97
C ALA A 122 -4.12 -3.13 -2.56
#